data_AF-A0A1T5KGM7-F1
#
_entry.id   AF-A0A1T5KGM7-F1
#
_cell.length_a   1.000
_cell.length_b   1.000
_cell.length_c   1.000
_cell.angle_alpha   90.00
_cell.angle_beta   90.00
_cell.angle_gamma   90.00
#
_symmetry.space_group_name_H-M   'P 1'
#
loop_
_entity.id
_entity.type
_entity.pdbx_description
1 polymer ?
#
loop_
_entity_poly.entity_id
_entity_poly.type
_entity_poly.pdbx_seq_one_letter_code
_entity_poly.pdbx_strand_id
1 'polypeptide(L)'
;MLYVFEGGSIVYDERVLTEEDKARAVAVEELPPKEIPAGKTAVIRANKAENTVWWEYVDSPQYLEFQKLETKVQGLQQALAEITMMMAGGE
;
A
#
# COMPACT_ATOMS: atom_id res chain seq x y z
N MET A 1 -6.79 21.59 13.07
CA MET A 1 -7.22 20.24 13.47
C MET A 1 -7.50 19.43 12.22
N LEU A 2 -7.03 18.19 12.15
CA LEU A 2 -7.29 17.25 11.07
C LEU A 2 -8.33 16.24 11.52
N TYR A 3 -9.33 15.99 10.68
CA TYR A 3 -10.38 15.01 10.95
C TYR A 3 -10.16 13.79 10.05
N VAL A 4 -9.83 12.66 10.66
CA VAL A 4 -9.57 11.40 9.94
C VAL A 4 -10.73 10.45 10.19
N PHE A 5 -11.34 9.98 9.10
CA PHE A 5 -12.47 9.05 9.15
C PHE A 5 -11.98 7.61 8.98
N GLU A 6 -12.72 6.65 9.53
CA GLU A 6 -12.38 5.22 9.46
C GLU A 6 -12.31 4.70 8.01
N GLY A 7 -13.01 5.36 7.08
CA GLY A 7 -12.92 5.11 5.64
C GLY A 7 -11.61 5.58 4.97
N GLY A 8 -10.71 6.24 5.70
CA GLY A 8 -9.43 6.74 5.20
C GLY A 8 -9.48 8.14 4.60
N SER A 9 -10.60 8.86 4.75
CA SER A 9 -10.71 10.26 4.34
C SER A 9 -10.09 11.19 5.38
N ILE A 10 -9.36 12.21 4.91
CA ILE A 10 -8.78 13.26 5.75
C ILE A 10 -9.42 14.59 5.36
N VAL A 11 -9.98 15.29 6.35
CA VAL A 11 -10.58 16.61 6.15
C VAL A 11 -9.83 17.63 6.99
N TYR A 12 -9.35 18.68 6.31
CA TYR A 12 -8.56 19.75 6.89
C TYR A 12 -9.43 20.95 7.31
N ASP A 13 -10.50 21.21 6.57
CA ASP A 13 -11.43 22.30 6.85
C ASP A 13 -12.60 21.77 7.68
N GLU A 14 -12.72 22.20 8.92
CA GLU A 14 -13.80 21.77 9.80
C GLU A 14 -15.16 22.37 9.43
N ARG A 15 -15.19 23.45 8.63
CA ARG A 15 -16.42 24.15 8.25
C ARG A 15 -17.28 23.33 7.29
N VAL A 16 -16.69 22.36 6.60
CA VAL A 16 -17.41 21.44 5.73
C VAL A 16 -17.97 20.22 6.49
N LEU A 17 -17.67 20.11 7.80
CA LEU A 17 -18.14 19.02 8.64
C LEU A 17 -19.29 19.47 9.53
N THR A 18 -20.33 18.65 9.58
CA THR A 18 -21.38 18.78 10.61
C THR A 18 -20.85 18.33 11.97
N GLU A 19 -21.53 18.67 13.05
CA GLU A 19 -21.17 18.18 14.40
C GLU A 19 -21.26 16.64 14.48
N GLU A 20 -22.17 16.03 13.73
CA GLU A 20 -22.29 14.57 13.60
C GLU A 20 -21.08 13.97 12.87
N ASP A 21 -20.56 14.65 11.85
CA ASP A 21 -19.34 14.20 11.16
C ASP A 21 -18.12 14.28 12.08
N LYS A 22 -17.98 15.38 12.82
CA LYS A 22 -16.91 15.56 13.81
C LYS A 22 -16.98 14.50 14.90
N ALA A 23 -18.19 14.10 15.32
CA ALA A 23 -18.38 13.03 16.29
C ALA A 23 -17.93 11.66 15.79
N ARG A 24 -17.93 11.42 14.47
CA ARG A 24 -17.47 10.15 13.86
C ARG A 24 -15.99 10.13 13.50
N ALA A 25 -15.37 11.30 13.32
CA ALA A 25 -13.96 11.40 12.96
C ALA A 25 -13.04 11.38 14.18
N VAL A 26 -11.81 10.91 13.98
CA VAL A 26 -10.71 11.11 14.92
C VAL A 26 -10.07 12.46 14.62
N ALA A 27 -10.07 13.35 15.62
CA ALA A 27 -9.46 14.67 15.51
C ALA A 27 -8.01 14.60 16.00
N VAL A 28 -7.06 14.93 15.13
CA VAL A 28 -5.63 14.97 15.43
C VAL A 28 -5.03 16.31 15.03
N GLU A 29 -3.98 16.77 15.71
CA GLU A 29 -3.28 18.00 15.34
C GLU A 29 -2.37 17.77 14.13
N GLU A 30 -1.71 16.61 14.11
CA GLU A 30 -0.81 16.17 13.05
C GLU A 30 -1.07 14.70 12.70
N LEU A 31 -0.76 14.33 11.45
CA LEU A 31 -0.79 12.94 11.03
C LEU A 31 0.47 12.22 11.52
N PRO A 32 0.38 10.91 11.83
CA PRO A 32 1.56 10.12 12.15
C PRO A 32 2.59 10.20 11.01
N PRO A 33 3.89 10.08 11.32
CA PRO A 33 4.94 10.09 10.31
C PRO A 33 4.70 8.97 9.30
N LYS A 34 4.91 9.30 8.02
CA LYS A 34 4.67 8.39 6.91
C LYS A 34 5.99 7.97 6.29
N GLU A 35 6.35 6.71 6.46
CA GLU A 35 7.51 6.09 5.84
C GLU A 35 7.01 5.06 4.85
N ILE A 36 7.06 5.36 3.55
CA ILE A 36 6.50 4.48 2.51
C ILE A 36 7.60 3.48 2.09
N PRO A 37 7.50 2.19 2.47
CA PRO A 37 8.48 1.20 2.03
C PRO A 37 8.38 0.98 0.51
N ALA A 38 9.47 0.54 -0.10
CA ALA A 38 9.48 0.21 -1.53
C ALA A 38 8.40 -0.83 -1.87
N GLY A 39 7.62 -0.56 -2.91
CA GLY A 39 6.55 -1.46 -3.37
C GLY A 39 5.27 -1.43 -2.53
N LYS A 40 5.19 -0.60 -1.49
CA LYS A 40 3.99 -0.44 -0.66
C LYS A 40 3.27 0.87 -0.96
N THR A 41 1.96 0.87 -0.74
CA THR A 41 1.10 2.05 -0.73
C THR A 41 0.64 2.30 0.70
N ALA A 42 0.82 3.52 1.20
CA ALA A 42 0.32 3.93 2.51
C ALA A 42 -1.16 4.30 2.45
N VAL A 43 -1.98 3.67 3.28
CA VAL A 43 -3.41 3.92 3.44
C VAL A 43 -3.64 4.41 4.86
N ILE A 44 -4.21 5.61 5.01
CA ILE A 44 -4.53 6.13 6.33
C ILE A 44 -5.72 5.37 6.92
N ARG A 45 -5.61 4.99 8.18
CA ARG A 45 -6.67 4.35 8.96
C ARG A 45 -6.93 5.17 10.22
N ALA A 46 -8.17 5.13 10.66
CA ALA A 46 -8.57 5.68 11.94
C ALA A 46 -9.49 4.68 12.65
N ASN A 47 -9.44 4.67 13.97
CA ASN A 47 -10.37 3.97 14.83
C ASN A 47 -10.94 4.98 15.81
N LYS A 48 -12.25 5.26 15.71
CA LYS A 48 -12.89 6.25 16.58
C LYS A 48 -13.03 5.76 18.01
N ALA A 49 -13.29 4.48 18.21
CA ALA A 49 -13.47 3.89 19.55
C ALA A 49 -12.18 3.96 20.38
N GLU A 50 -11.03 3.78 19.74
CA GLU A 50 -9.71 3.86 20.38
C GLU A 50 -9.08 5.26 20.25
N ASN A 51 -9.69 6.14 19.45
CA ASN A 51 -9.19 7.47 19.10
C ASN A 51 -7.74 7.44 18.54
N THR A 52 -7.47 6.49 17.65
CA THR A 52 -6.16 6.25 17.05
C THR A 52 -6.18 6.47 15.53
N VAL A 53 -5.04 6.90 14.98
CA VAL A 53 -4.80 7.06 13.54
C VAL A 53 -3.45 6.44 13.21
N TRP A 54 -3.38 5.64 12.15
CA TRP A 54 -2.14 4.99 11.71
C TRP A 54 -2.08 4.80 10.20
N TRP A 55 -0.87 4.55 9.69
CA TRP A 55 -0.66 4.15 8.30
C TRP A 55 -0.63 2.64 8.17
N GLU A 56 -1.50 2.10 7.31
CA GLU A 56 -1.44 0.72 6.86
C GLU A 56 -0.70 0.66 5.52
N TYR A 57 0.31 -0.22 5.41
CA TYR A 57 1.14 -0.34 4.20
C TYR A 57 0.77 -1.60 3.42
N VAL A 58 -0.01 -1.43 2.36
CA VAL A 58 -0.48 -2.52 1.50
C VAL A 58 0.41 -2.67 0.27
N ASP A 59 0.53 -3.87 -0.30
CA ASP A 59 1.29 -4.05 -1.54
C ASP A 59 0.66 -3.24 -2.67
N SER A 60 1.49 -2.47 -3.37
CA SER A 60 0.99 -1.70 -4.51
C SER A 60 0.64 -2.66 -5.66
N PRO A 61 -0.42 -2.39 -6.43
CA PRO A 61 -0.75 -3.19 -7.60
C PRO A 61 0.44 -3.32 -8.57
N GLN A 62 1.20 -2.23 -8.74
CA GLN A 62 2.38 -2.20 -9.59
C GLN A 62 3.48 -3.14 -9.06
N TYR A 63 3.68 -3.20 -7.74
CA TYR A 63 4.66 -4.10 -7.14
C TYR A 63 4.26 -5.57 -7.32
N LEU A 64 2.98 -5.89 -7.15
CA LEU A 64 2.47 -7.24 -7.41
C LEU A 64 2.61 -7.66 -8.88
N GLU A 65 2.38 -6.73 -9.81
CA GLU A 65 2.60 -6.97 -11.25
C GLU A 65 4.09 -7.18 -11.57
N PHE A 66 4.96 -6.37 -10.98
CA PHE A 66 6.41 -6.50 -11.14
C PHE A 66 6.91 -7.87 -10.66
N GLN A 67 6.49 -8.31 -9.46
CA GLN A 67 6.82 -9.63 -8.91
C GLN A 67 6.39 -10.78 -9.82
N LYS A 68 5.17 -10.69 -10.39
CA LYS A 68 4.69 -11.67 -11.37
C LYS A 68 5.51 -11.67 -12.65
N LEU A 69 5.95 -10.50 -13.11
CA LEU A 69 6.78 -10.37 -14.30
C LEU A 69 8.19 -10.95 -14.06
N GLU A 70 8.81 -10.65 -12.92
CA GLU A 70 10.11 -11.18 -12.54
C GLU A 70 10.10 -12.71 -12.48
N THR A 71 9.06 -13.29 -11.86
CA THR A 71 8.86 -14.74 -11.82
C THR A 71 8.78 -15.35 -13.23
N LYS A 72 8.07 -14.69 -14.17
CA LYS A 72 7.99 -15.15 -15.55
C LYS A 72 9.34 -15.07 -16.27
N VAL A 73 10.10 -14.00 -16.06
CA VAL A 73 11.43 -13.82 -16.68
C VAL A 73 12.39 -14.89 -16.16
N GLN A 74 12.42 -15.17 -14.86
CA GLN A 74 13.24 -16.24 -14.28
C GLN A 74 12.89 -17.60 -14.88
N GLY A 75 11.59 -17.93 -14.99
CA GLY A 75 11.15 -19.16 -15.63
C GLY A 75 11.59 -19.29 -17.09
N LEU A 76 11.52 -18.19 -17.86
CA LEU A 76 11.99 -18.16 -19.25
C LEU A 76 13.52 -18.32 -19.35
N GLN A 77 14.27 -17.67 -18.48
CA GLN A 77 15.73 -17.80 -18.41
C GLN A 77 16.15 -19.24 -18.09
N GLN A 78 15.45 -19.89 -17.17
CA GLN A 78 15.70 -21.28 -16.82
C GLN A 78 15.41 -22.24 -17.98
N ALA A 79 14.26 -22.09 -18.63
CA ALA A 79 13.92 -22.88 -19.82
C ALA A 79 14.94 -22.69 -20.96
N LEU A 80 15.42 -21.45 -21.17
CA LEU A 80 16.46 -21.18 -22.15
C LEU A 80 17.79 -21.85 -21.80
N ALA A 81 18.19 -21.84 -20.53
CA ALA A 81 19.39 -22.51 -20.07
C ALA A 81 19.30 -24.03 -20.28
N GLU A 82 18.15 -24.64 -19.95
CA GLU A 82 17.89 -26.07 -20.19
C GLU A 82 17.99 -26.44 -21.67
N ILE A 83 17.34 -25.66 -22.55
CA ILE A 83 17.43 -25.86 -24.01
C ILE A 83 18.88 -25.73 -24.49
N THR A 84 19.61 -24.73 -23.99
CA THR A 84 21.02 -24.51 -24.36
C THR A 84 21.89 -25.68 -23.94
N MET A 85 21.68 -26.25 -22.75
CA MET A 85 22.40 -27.43 -22.29
C MET A 85 22.05 -28.67 -23.14
N MET A 86 20.80 -28.86 -23.52
CA MET A 86 20.40 -29.97 -24.41
C MET A 86 21.03 -29.86 -25.80
N MET A 87 21.13 -28.64 -26.35
CA MET A 87 21.80 -28.41 -27.63
C MET A 87 23.32 -28.57 -27.55
N ALA A 88 23.94 -28.22 -26.41
CA ALA A 88 25.37 -28.33 -26.21
C ALA A 88 25.86 -29.75 -25.82
N GLY A 89 24.98 -30.58 -25.25
CA GLY A 89 25.28 -31.97 -24.85
C GLY A 89 24.89 -33.03 -25.88
N GLY A 90 24.42 -32.62 -27.07
CA GLY A 90 24.10 -33.50 -28.19
C GLY A 90 25.26 -33.67 -29.16
N GLU A 91 26.34 -34.32 -28.72
CA GLU A 91 27.35 -34.99 -29.56
C GLU A 91 27.55 -36.44 -29.07
#